data_AF-A0A359IKJ0-F1
#
_entry.id   AF-A0A359IKJ0-F1
#
_cell.length_a   1.000
_cell.length_b   1.000
_cell.length_c   1.000
_cell.angle_alpha   90.00
_cell.angle_beta   90.00
_cell.angle_gamma   90.00
#
_symmetry.space_group_name_H-M   'P 1'
#
loop_
_entity.id
_entity.type
_entity.pdbx_description
1 polymer ?
#
loop_
_entity_poly.entity_id
_entity_poly.type
_entity_poly.pdbx_seq_one_letter_code
_entity_poly.pdbx_strand_id
1 'polypeptide(L)'
;MQNILVPFLLTVIAGISTGIGGLIVIFAKDVNKKLFSTMLGFSAGVMIYISFMEMLQGSKITLMELLGKTNGYITCIVFFFVGILIIGIIDNLIPDYENPHEFKCDIEEGKNKCLYKIGIFSAIVIFIHNFPEGLLTFFSTIQELKLGIFMMIAILIHKSNLGKS
;
A
#
# COMPACT_ATOMS: atom_id res chain seq x y z
N MET A 1 20.37 -21.39 6.94
CA MET A 1 20.18 -20.23 6.05
C MET A 1 18.70 -20.10 5.78
N GLN A 2 18.05 -19.03 6.23
CA GLN A 2 16.65 -18.77 5.89
C GLN A 2 16.56 -18.60 4.37
N ASN A 3 15.61 -19.28 3.75
CA ASN A 3 15.44 -19.29 2.30
C ASN A 3 14.76 -17.98 1.87
N ILE A 4 15.55 -16.93 1.58
CA ILE A 4 15.08 -15.58 1.22
C ILE A 4 14.36 -15.56 -0.13
N LEU A 5 14.58 -16.57 -0.98
CA LEU A 5 13.98 -16.68 -2.29
C LEU A 5 12.43 -16.65 -2.24
N VAL A 6 11.84 -17.34 -1.26
CA VAL A 6 10.38 -17.44 -1.13
C VAL A 6 9.75 -16.10 -0.72
N PRO A 7 10.20 -15.42 0.35
CA PRO A 7 9.79 -14.05 0.67
C PRO A 7 9.93 -13.07 -0.50
N PHE A 8 11.04 -13.15 -1.23
CA PHE A 8 11.28 -12.30 -2.38
C PHE A 8 10.27 -12.56 -3.51
N LEU A 9 10.05 -13.82 -3.88
CA LEU A 9 9.09 -14.20 -4.93
C LEU A 9 7.66 -13.76 -4.58
N LEU A 10 7.21 -14.01 -3.35
CA LEU A 10 5.89 -13.58 -2.87
C LEU A 10 5.72 -12.06 -2.96
N THR A 11 6.75 -11.31 -2.59
CA THR A 11 6.77 -9.84 -2.67
C THR A 11 6.72 -9.35 -4.12
N VAL A 12 7.45 -10.00 -5.02
CA VAL A 12 7.44 -9.68 -6.45
C VAL A 12 6.07 -9.95 -7.07
N ILE A 13 5.43 -11.08 -6.75
CA ILE A 13 4.08 -11.41 -7.21
C ILE A 13 3.08 -10.34 -6.72
N ALA A 14 3.15 -9.96 -5.45
CA ALA A 14 2.32 -8.89 -4.90
C ALA A 14 2.61 -7.53 -5.58
N GLY A 15 3.87 -7.24 -5.94
CA GLY A 15 4.27 -6.01 -6.62
C GLY A 15 3.73 -5.90 -8.06
N ILE A 16 3.80 -7.00 -8.83
CA ILE A 16 3.35 -7.04 -10.23
C ILE A 16 1.83 -6.83 -10.34
N SER A 17 1.07 -7.18 -9.29
CA SER A 17 -0.40 -7.05 -9.29
C SER A 17 -0.90 -5.62 -9.59
N THR A 18 -0.18 -4.58 -9.15
CA THR A 18 -0.53 -3.18 -9.46
C THR A 18 -0.41 -2.89 -10.95
N GLY A 19 0.64 -3.40 -11.60
CA GLY A 19 0.83 -3.27 -13.04
C GLY A 19 -0.24 -4.02 -13.84
N ILE A 20 -0.62 -5.22 -13.40
CA ILE A 20 -1.71 -6.00 -14.00
C ILE A 20 -3.04 -5.24 -13.85
N GLY A 21 -3.32 -4.69 -12.66
CA GLY A 21 -4.52 -3.89 -12.41
C GLY A 21 -4.62 -2.68 -13.33
N GLY A 22 -3.53 -1.94 -13.51
CA GLY A 22 -3.47 -0.81 -14.44
C GLY A 22 -3.69 -1.22 -15.90
N LEU A 23 -3.11 -2.34 -16.34
CA LEU A 23 -3.35 -2.86 -17.70
C LEU A 23 -4.81 -3.22 -17.94
N ILE A 24 -5.49 -3.85 -16.96
CA ILE A 24 -6.91 -4.19 -17.05
C ILE A 24 -7.78 -2.95 -17.29
N VAL A 25 -7.42 -1.82 -16.67
CA VAL A 25 -8.17 -0.56 -16.81
C VAL A 25 -8.09 0.04 -18.21
N ILE A 26 -6.96 -0.12 -18.90
CA ILE A 26 -6.82 0.33 -20.30
C ILE A 26 -7.83 -0.37 -21.22
N PHE A 27 -8.18 -1.63 -20.92
CA PHE A 27 -9.16 -2.40 -21.68
C PHE A 27 -10.60 -2.31 -21.14
N ALA A 28 -10.78 -1.84 -19.91
CA ALA A 28 -12.09 -1.71 -19.27
C ALA A 28 -12.78 -0.40 -19.70
N LYS A 29 -13.58 -0.45 -20.77
CA LYS A 29 -14.29 0.71 -21.33
C LYS A 29 -15.25 1.42 -20.37
N ASP A 30 -15.97 0.68 -19.53
CA ASP A 30 -16.99 1.23 -18.64
C ASP A 30 -16.94 0.57 -17.26
N VAL A 31 -16.48 1.30 -16.26
CA VAL A 31 -16.48 0.83 -14.86
C VAL A 31 -17.77 1.27 -14.18
N ASN A 32 -18.57 0.29 -13.72
CA ASN A 32 -19.73 0.58 -12.89
C ASN A 32 -19.29 1.23 -11.56
N LYS A 33 -19.67 2.51 -11.35
CA LYS A 33 -19.32 3.30 -10.16
C LYS A 33 -19.74 2.64 -8.84
N LYS A 34 -20.88 1.92 -8.82
CA LYS A 34 -21.34 1.21 -7.63
C LYS A 34 -20.43 0.04 -7.29
N LEU A 35 -20.06 -0.75 -8.30
CA LEU A 35 -19.10 -1.85 -8.14
C LEU A 35 -17.74 -1.32 -7.68
N PHE A 36 -17.28 -0.21 -8.25
CA PHE A 36 -16.02 0.42 -7.88
C PHE A 36 -16.00 0.92 -6.44
N SER A 37 -17.06 1.61 -5.99
CA SER A 37 -17.19 2.05 -4.60
C SER A 37 -17.22 0.87 -3.62
N THR A 38 -17.92 -0.21 -3.96
CA THR A 38 -17.90 -1.45 -3.16
C THR A 38 -16.50 -2.06 -3.08
N MET A 39 -15.76 -2.09 -4.20
CA MET A 39 -14.37 -2.57 -4.25
C MET A 39 -13.44 -1.72 -3.38
N LEU A 40 -13.56 -0.39 -3.43
CA LEU A 40 -12.82 0.53 -2.55
C LEU A 40 -13.10 0.27 -1.07
N GLY A 41 -14.37 0.11 -0.68
CA GLY A 41 -14.74 -0.20 0.70
C GLY A 41 -14.20 -1.56 1.17
N PHE A 42 -14.27 -2.58 0.32
CA PHE A 42 -13.68 -3.89 0.60
C PHE A 42 -12.16 -3.79 0.78
N SER A 43 -11.50 -3.05 -0.11
CA SER A 43 -10.06 -2.79 -0.06
C SER A 43 -9.63 -2.10 1.24
N ALA A 44 -10.36 -1.06 1.66
CA ALA A 44 -10.14 -0.39 2.94
C ALA A 44 -10.32 -1.35 4.13
N GLY A 45 -11.34 -2.21 4.09
CA GLY A 45 -11.57 -3.23 5.11
C GLY A 45 -10.42 -4.24 5.23
N VAL A 46 -9.88 -4.71 4.11
CA VAL A 46 -8.71 -5.62 4.09
C VAL A 46 -7.49 -4.96 4.72
N MET A 47 -7.20 -3.69 4.37
CA MET A 47 -6.06 -2.97 4.94
C MET A 47 -6.23 -2.72 6.45
N ILE A 48 -7.43 -2.34 6.91
CA ILE A 48 -7.72 -2.21 8.34
C ILE A 48 -7.50 -3.55 9.07
N TYR A 49 -8.00 -4.66 8.52
CA TYR A 49 -7.80 -5.98 9.11
C TYR A 49 -6.31 -6.31 9.26
N ILE A 50 -5.53 -6.14 8.19
CA ILE A 50 -4.08 -6.37 8.21
C ILE A 50 -3.40 -5.49 9.27
N SER A 51 -3.71 -4.20 9.31
CA SER A 51 -3.07 -3.28 10.26
C SER A 51 -3.34 -3.66 11.71
N PHE A 52 -4.58 -4.01 12.06
CA PHE A 52 -4.95 -4.28 13.46
C PHE A 52 -4.72 -5.72 13.91
N MET A 53 -5.03 -6.70 13.06
CA MET A 53 -4.98 -8.12 13.44
C MET A 53 -3.61 -8.74 13.21
N GLU A 54 -2.89 -8.31 12.17
CA GLU A 54 -1.57 -8.83 11.86
C GLU A 54 -0.48 -7.91 12.40
N MET A 55 -0.40 -6.67 11.91
CA MET A 55 0.74 -5.79 12.22
C MET A 55 0.78 -5.37 13.69
N LEU A 56 -0.32 -4.85 14.22
CA LEU A 56 -0.36 -4.35 15.59
C LEU A 56 -0.19 -5.50 16.60
N GLN A 57 -0.85 -6.65 16.38
CA GLN A 57 -0.70 -7.82 17.25
C GLN A 57 0.71 -8.40 17.19
N GLY A 58 1.27 -8.58 16.00
CA GLY A 58 2.64 -9.08 15.83
C GLY A 58 3.66 -8.16 16.50
N SER A 59 3.56 -6.85 16.23
CA SER A 59 4.45 -5.85 16.86
C SER A 59 4.33 -5.84 18.37
N LYS A 60 3.11 -5.92 18.91
CA LYS A 60 2.86 -6.00 20.35
C LYS A 60 3.53 -7.23 20.97
N ILE A 61 3.35 -8.41 20.36
CA ILE A 61 3.95 -9.66 20.86
C ILE A 61 5.48 -9.53 20.89
N THR A 62 6.10 -9.11 19.79
CA THR A 62 7.56 -8.95 19.70
C THR A 62 8.09 -7.91 20.69
N LEU A 63 7.43 -6.76 20.83
CA LEU A 63 7.87 -5.71 21.77
C LEU A 63 7.68 -6.12 23.23
N MET A 64 6.62 -6.85 23.56
CA MET A 64 6.41 -7.37 24.92
C MET A 64 7.44 -8.43 25.30
N GLU A 65 7.91 -9.22 24.33
CA GLU A 65 8.99 -10.19 24.53
C GLU A 65 10.34 -9.50 24.77
N LEU A 66 10.64 -8.42 24.03
CA LEU A 66 11.92 -7.71 24.11
C LEU A 66 12.02 -6.73 25.30
N LEU A 67 10.94 -6.02 25.63
CA LEU A 67 10.94 -4.93 26.62
C LEU A 67 10.16 -5.28 27.90
N GLY A 68 9.57 -6.47 27.96
CA GLY A 68 8.65 -6.87 29.03
C GLY A 68 7.21 -6.41 28.78
N LYS A 69 6.25 -7.03 29.48
CA LYS A 69 4.81 -6.89 29.21
C LYS A 69 4.32 -5.44 29.19
N THR A 70 4.58 -4.69 30.26
CA THR A 70 4.06 -3.32 30.42
C THR A 70 4.77 -2.34 29.48
N ASN A 71 6.10 -2.35 29.45
CA ASN A 71 6.88 -1.41 28.64
C ASN A 71 6.72 -1.70 27.14
N GLY A 72 6.70 -2.96 26.73
CA GLY A 72 6.47 -3.34 25.34
C GLY A 72 5.09 -2.94 24.82
N TYR A 73 4.04 -3.09 25.65
CA TYR A 73 2.69 -2.63 25.31
C TYR A 73 2.62 -1.11 25.14
N ILE A 74 3.16 -0.35 26.10
CA ILE A 74 3.19 1.13 26.02
C ILE A 74 3.99 1.58 24.79
N THR A 75 5.15 0.97 24.58
CA THR A 75 6.02 1.28 23.42
C THR A 75 5.28 1.03 22.11
N CYS A 76 4.58 -0.10 21.98
CA CYS A 76 3.80 -0.43 20.79
C CYS A 76 2.73 0.64 20.49
N ILE A 77 1.99 1.10 21.50
CA ILE A 77 0.99 2.15 21.34
C ILE A 77 1.64 3.48 20.92
N VAL A 78 2.74 3.86 21.57
CA VAL A 78 3.46 5.10 21.22
C VAL A 78 3.91 5.07 19.76
N PHE A 79 4.54 3.98 19.31
CA PHE A 79 4.97 3.84 17.92
C PHE A 79 3.80 3.80 16.93
N PHE A 80 2.67 3.23 17.30
CA PHE A 80 1.45 3.25 16.47
C PHE A 80 0.97 4.69 16.22
N PHE A 81 0.84 5.51 17.27
CA PHE A 81 0.43 6.92 17.12
C PHE A 81 1.49 7.79 16.44
N VAL A 82 2.78 7.53 16.69
CA VAL A 82 3.87 8.18 15.95
C VAL A 82 3.78 7.84 14.46
N GLY A 83 3.47 6.59 14.11
CA GLY A 83 3.22 6.18 12.73
C GLY A 83 2.07 6.95 12.08
N ILE A 84 0.94 7.11 12.78
CA ILE A 84 -0.19 7.93 12.32
C ILE A 84 0.25 9.39 12.09
N LEU A 85 1.00 9.96 13.02
CA LEU A 85 1.51 11.33 12.91
C LEU A 85 2.43 11.49 11.69
N ILE A 86 3.34 10.54 11.48
CA ILE A 86 4.26 10.55 10.33
C ILE A 86 3.47 10.51 9.03
N ILE A 87 2.47 9.63 8.91
CA ILE A 87 1.62 9.54 7.72
C ILE A 87 0.87 10.85 7.50
N GLY A 88 0.29 11.46 8.54
CA GLY A 88 -0.38 12.76 8.41
C GLY A 88 0.56 13.92 8.05
N ILE A 89 1.84 13.86 8.44
CA ILE A 89 2.85 14.83 7.98
C ILE A 89 3.20 14.59 6.51
N ILE A 90 3.37 13.33 6.09
CA ILE A 90 3.63 12.98 4.69
C ILE A 90 2.48 13.46 3.82
N ASP A 91 1.23 13.23 4.24
CA ASP A 91 0.02 13.65 3.54
C ASP A 91 -0.01 15.18 3.35
N ASN A 92 0.25 15.95 4.42
CA ASN A 92 0.35 17.41 4.34
C ASN A 92 1.55 17.94 3.52
N LEU A 93 2.60 17.14 3.34
CA LEU A 93 3.77 17.50 2.54
C LEU A 93 3.56 17.19 1.05
N ILE A 94 2.63 16.29 0.72
CA ILE A 94 2.20 16.04 -0.64
C ILE A 94 1.28 17.21 -1.01
N PRO A 95 1.69 18.09 -1.95
CA PRO A 95 0.85 19.23 -2.31
C PRO A 95 -0.48 18.74 -2.90
N ASP A 96 -1.58 19.43 -2.56
CA ASP A 96 -2.97 19.22 -3.03
C ASP A 96 -3.17 19.40 -4.56
N TYR A 97 -2.22 19.03 -5.41
CA TYR A 97 -2.42 18.83 -6.84
C TYR A 97 -3.06 17.45 -7.10
N GLU A 98 -4.04 17.08 -6.28
CA GLU A 98 -4.79 15.83 -6.34
C GLU A 98 -6.10 15.96 -7.11
N ASN A 99 -6.35 17.11 -7.75
CA ASN A 99 -7.46 17.25 -8.70
C ASN A 99 -6.90 17.17 -10.13
N PRO A 100 -7.18 16.08 -10.89
CA PRO A 100 -6.86 16.00 -12.33
C PRO A 100 -7.47 17.15 -13.16
N HIS A 101 -8.40 17.92 -12.58
CA HIS A 101 -9.00 19.11 -13.15
C HIS A 101 -8.17 20.40 -12.99
N GLU A 102 -7.14 20.42 -12.14
CA GLU A 102 -6.32 21.61 -11.86
C GLU A 102 -4.81 21.39 -12.07
N PHE A 103 -4.39 20.31 -12.73
CA PHE A 103 -3.08 20.35 -13.39
C PHE A 103 -3.11 21.46 -14.44
N LYS A 104 -2.70 22.66 -14.06
CA LYS A 104 -2.40 23.75 -14.99
C LYS A 104 -1.21 23.29 -15.82
N CYS A 105 -1.49 22.51 -16.85
CA CYS A 105 -0.58 22.42 -17.99
C CYS A 105 -0.45 23.87 -18.48
N ASP A 106 0.73 24.48 -18.31
CA ASP A 106 1.00 25.74 -19.00
C ASP A 106 0.73 25.50 -20.48
N ILE A 107 -0.04 26.40 -21.11
CA ILE A 107 -0.48 26.25 -22.50
C ILE A 107 0.73 26.15 -23.46
N GLU A 108 1.90 26.59 -23.01
CA GLU A 108 3.19 26.49 -23.71
C GLU A 108 3.88 25.12 -23.57
N GLU A 109 3.61 24.37 -22.50
CA GLU A 109 4.13 23.01 -22.30
C GLU A 109 3.25 22.01 -23.06
N GLY A 110 3.51 21.84 -24.36
CA GLY A 110 2.73 20.95 -25.23
C GLY A 110 2.31 19.61 -24.59
N LYS A 111 1.08 19.18 -24.89
CA LYS A 111 0.31 18.06 -24.28
C LYS A 111 1.13 16.83 -23.84
N ASN A 112 2.13 16.41 -24.61
CA ASN A 112 2.98 15.25 -24.30
C ASN A 112 3.82 15.44 -23.04
N LYS A 113 4.34 16.65 -22.77
CA LYS A 113 5.12 16.94 -21.55
C LYS A 113 4.23 16.90 -20.30
N CYS A 114 3.01 17.41 -20.39
CA CYS A 114 2.07 17.37 -19.27
C CYS A 114 1.68 15.92 -18.91
N LEU A 115 1.36 15.09 -19.92
CA LEU A 115 1.07 13.66 -19.72
C LEU A 115 2.24 12.89 -19.12
N TYR A 116 3.47 13.19 -19.54
CA TYR A 116 4.68 12.57 -18.97
C TYR A 116 4.89 12.94 -17.50
N LYS A 117 4.69 14.21 -17.14
CA LYS A 117 4.78 14.68 -15.74
C LYS A 117 3.74 13.98 -14.87
N ILE A 118 2.48 13.92 -15.31
CA ILE A 118 1.40 13.22 -14.59
C ILE A 118 1.77 11.74 -14.42
N GLY A 119 2.20 11.07 -15.49
CA GLY A 119 2.59 9.65 -15.44
C GLY A 119 3.73 9.36 -14.46
N ILE A 120 4.78 10.19 -14.43
CA ILE A 120 5.87 10.06 -13.46
C ILE A 120 5.37 10.28 -12.04
N PHE A 121 4.58 11.33 -11.82
CA PHE A 121 4.08 11.64 -10.48
C PHE A 121 3.20 10.52 -9.94
N SER A 122 2.25 10.02 -10.74
CA SER A 122 1.43 8.86 -10.39
C SER A 122 2.29 7.63 -10.11
N ALA A 123 3.34 7.38 -10.90
CA ALA A 123 4.25 6.26 -10.63
C ALA A 123 4.99 6.39 -9.28
N ILE A 124 5.41 7.60 -8.91
CA ILE A 124 6.06 7.87 -7.61
C ILE A 124 5.08 7.65 -6.45
N VAL A 125 3.86 8.19 -6.56
CA VAL A 125 2.82 8.03 -5.53
C VAL A 125 2.48 6.56 -5.33
N ILE A 126 2.24 5.84 -6.42
CA ILE A 126 1.98 4.39 -6.41
C ILE A 126 3.16 3.61 -5.81
N PHE A 127 4.40 4.00 -6.11
CA PHE A 127 5.60 3.38 -5.54
C PHE A 127 5.67 3.58 -4.02
N ILE A 128 5.45 4.79 -3.52
CA ILE A 128 5.48 5.11 -2.09
C ILE A 128 4.42 4.30 -1.33
N HIS A 129 3.24 4.09 -1.90
CA HIS A 129 2.18 3.26 -1.31
C HIS A 129 2.52 1.77 -1.32
N ASN A 130 3.03 1.27 -2.45
CA ASN A 130 3.35 -0.15 -2.61
C ASN A 130 4.58 -0.59 -1.80
N PHE A 131 5.46 0.34 -1.43
CA PHE A 131 6.71 0.03 -0.74
C PHE A 131 6.47 -0.56 0.67
N PRO A 132 5.70 0.07 1.57
CA PRO A 132 5.31 -0.52 2.86
C PRO A 132 4.63 -1.88 2.73
N GLU A 133 3.74 -2.05 1.76
CA GLU A 133 3.03 -3.32 1.53
C GLU A 133 3.98 -4.44 1.09
N GLY A 134 4.96 -4.11 0.24
CA GLY A 134 6.01 -5.04 -0.18
C GLY A 134 6.89 -5.48 0.99
N LEU A 135 7.34 -4.52 1.80
CA LEU A 135 8.11 -4.81 3.02
C LEU A 135 7.33 -5.72 3.98
N LEU A 136 6.05 -5.42 4.16
CA LEU A 136 5.17 -6.19 5.03
C LEU A 136 5.02 -7.64 4.56
N THR A 137 4.75 -7.87 3.27
CA THR A 137 4.70 -9.21 2.68
C THR A 137 6.00 -9.99 2.91
N PHE A 138 7.13 -9.31 2.71
CA PHE A 138 8.45 -9.89 2.88
C PHE A 138 8.71 -10.31 4.33
N PHE A 139 8.52 -9.40 5.28
CA PHE A 139 8.76 -9.68 6.71
C PHE A 139 7.79 -10.71 7.27
N SER A 140 6.50 -10.66 6.90
CA SER A 140 5.53 -11.68 7.30
C SER A 140 5.91 -13.07 6.78
N THR A 141 6.45 -13.17 5.56
CA THR A 141 6.92 -14.45 5.02
C THR A 141 8.16 -14.97 5.76
N ILE A 142 9.08 -14.07 6.16
CA ILE A 142 10.25 -14.45 6.96
C ILE A 142 9.83 -15.01 8.33
N GLN A 143 8.81 -14.41 8.95
CA GLN A 143 8.28 -14.89 10.22
C GLN A 143 7.62 -16.26 10.04
N GLU A 144 6.63 -16.36 9.17
CA GLU A 144 5.96 -17.61 8.84
C GLU A 144 5.43 -17.60 7.40
N LEU A 145 5.66 -18.68 6.66
CA LEU A 145 5.17 -18.79 5.27
C LEU A 145 3.65 -18.61 5.16
N LYS A 146 2.90 -19.10 6.15
CA LYS A 146 1.44 -18.98 6.18
C LYS A 146 1.00 -17.50 6.26
N LEU A 147 1.67 -16.71 7.10
CA LEU A 147 1.45 -15.26 7.18
C LEU A 147 1.83 -14.60 5.86
N GLY A 148 3.00 -14.95 5.29
CA GLY A 148 3.43 -14.44 3.98
C GLY A 148 2.42 -14.65 2.85
N ILE A 149 1.85 -15.86 2.74
CA ILE A 149 0.83 -16.18 1.74
C ILE A 149 -0.46 -15.39 2.00
N PHE A 150 -0.91 -15.31 3.26
CA PHE A 150 -2.08 -14.52 3.64
C PHE A 150 -1.92 -13.05 3.22
N MET A 151 -0.76 -12.46 3.52
CA MET A 151 -0.45 -11.07 3.21
C MET A 151 -0.35 -10.84 1.71
N MET A 152 0.28 -11.75 0.96
CA MET A 152 0.34 -11.69 -0.50
C MET A 152 -1.07 -11.66 -1.11
N ILE A 153 -1.97 -12.57 -0.68
CA ILE A 153 -3.35 -12.62 -1.20
C ILE A 153 -4.11 -11.34 -0.85
N ALA A 154 -3.99 -10.87 0.40
CA ALA A 154 -4.69 -9.69 0.86
C ALA A 154 -4.25 -8.42 0.10
N ILE A 155 -2.94 -8.30 -0.16
CA ILE A 155 -2.37 -7.21 -0.95
C ILE A 155 -2.73 -7.35 -2.44
N LEU A 156 -2.75 -8.55 -3.00
CA LEU A 156 -3.25 -8.81 -4.37
C LEU A 156 -4.68 -8.29 -4.55
N ILE A 157 -5.54 -8.59 -3.58
CA ILE A 157 -6.92 -8.12 -3.56
C ILE A 157 -6.98 -6.59 -3.48
N HIS A 158 -6.22 -5.99 -2.57
CA HIS A 158 -6.14 -4.54 -2.42
C HIS A 158 -5.70 -3.85 -3.73
N LYS A 159 -4.61 -4.31 -4.32
CA LYS A 159 -3.98 -3.74 -5.52
C LYS A 159 -4.78 -3.92 -6.79
N SER A 160 -5.53 -5.02 -6.91
CA SER A 160 -6.46 -5.23 -8.03
C SER A 160 -7.55 -4.15 -8.11
N ASN A 161 -7.84 -3.48 -6.99
CA ASN A 161 -8.81 -2.38 -6.91
C ASN A 161 -8.18 -0.99 -7.15
N LEU A 162 -6.87 -0.85 -6.92
CA LEU A 162 -6.11 0.40 -7.08
C LEU A 162 -5.84 0.79 -8.54
N GLY A 163 -5.85 -0.16 -9.48
CA GLY A 163 -5.56 0.12 -10.90
C GLY A 163 -6.53 1.08 -11.60
N LYS A 164 -7.61 1.49 -10.92
CA LYS A 164 -8.68 2.39 -11.39
C LYS A 164 -8.61 3.81 -10.79
N SER A 165 -7.64 4.08 -9.91
CA SER A 165 -7.42 5.41 -9.34
C SER A 165 -6.68 6.34 -10.30
#